data_AF-A0A9K3IBH8-F1
#
_entry.id   AF-A0A9K3IBH8-F1
#
_cell.length_a   1.000
_cell.length_b   1.000
_cell.length_c   1.000
_cell.angle_alpha   90.00
_cell.angle_beta   90.00
_cell.angle_gamma   90.00
#
_symmetry.space_group_name_H-M   'P 1'
#
loop_
_entity.id
_entity.type
_entity.pdbx_description
1 polymer ?
#
loop_
_entity_poly.entity_id
_entity_poly.type
_entity_poly.pdbx_seq_one_letter_code
_entity_poly.pdbx_strand_id
1 'polypeptide(L)'
;MGGSSSRNRSAPVREHRGIYRRYSRNGSSKWQATFDDKDGKAICPSLMELCTYKICQQVHQYDTFSMLPGDISQLIFDESVYSRRLTWNNLEAFRGCVLHDIDLGEYPGVDDSWMEAIFSHGSTLLSADLSGSNVTDCGLVHIKKCVNVEALNLNFCDQISDVGLDHIKGISFFSQKKKKKKLTKSDCQTDL
;
A
#
# COMPACT_ATOMS: atom_id res chain seq x y z
N MET A 1 -9.23 -9.91 49.59
CA MET A 1 -7.87 -9.37 49.72
C MET A 1 -6.91 -10.32 49.01
N GLY A 2 -6.16 -9.82 48.03
CA GLY A 2 -4.83 -10.32 47.65
C GLY A 2 -4.74 -11.49 46.67
N GLY A 3 -4.04 -11.25 45.55
CA GLY A 3 -2.95 -12.14 45.14
C GLY A 3 -3.10 -12.92 43.83
N SER A 4 -2.97 -12.23 42.69
CA SER A 4 -2.72 -12.85 41.38
C SER A 4 -1.28 -13.39 41.29
N SER A 5 -1.09 -14.62 40.79
CA SER A 5 0.20 -15.14 40.33
C SER A 5 0.15 -15.58 38.86
N SER A 6 0.73 -14.74 38.01
CA SER A 6 1.68 -15.00 36.92
C SER A 6 1.61 -16.27 36.03
N ARG A 7 1.72 -15.96 34.73
CA ARG A 7 2.44 -16.63 33.61
C ARG A 7 1.70 -17.67 32.77
N ASN A 8 1.36 -17.27 31.54
CA ASN A 8 2.15 -17.76 30.41
C ASN A 8 2.25 -16.71 29.29
N ARG A 9 3.47 -16.19 29.05
CA ARG A 9 3.81 -15.30 27.93
C ARG A 9 4.29 -16.18 26.78
N SER A 10 3.49 -16.27 25.72
CA SER A 10 3.97 -16.58 24.38
C SER A 10 3.92 -15.28 23.58
N ALA A 11 5.10 -14.71 23.32
CA ALA A 11 5.26 -13.47 22.56
C ALA A 11 5.00 -13.72 21.07
N PRO A 12 4.31 -12.80 20.37
CA PRO A 12 4.61 -12.49 19.00
C PRO A 12 5.54 -11.27 18.95
N VAL A 13 6.69 -11.51 18.33
CA VAL A 13 7.76 -10.55 18.06
C VAL A 13 7.44 -9.76 16.79
N ARG A 14 7.87 -8.48 16.80
CA ARG A 14 7.88 -7.43 15.74
C ARG A 14 6.67 -6.51 15.67
N GLU A 15 6.66 -5.55 16.59
CA GLU A 15 6.07 -4.23 16.37
C GLU A 15 6.92 -3.48 15.33
N HIS A 16 6.39 -3.30 14.11
CA HIS A 16 6.69 -2.07 13.37
C HIS A 16 6.00 -0.95 14.14
N ARG A 17 6.80 -0.11 14.81
CA ARG A 17 6.35 1.09 15.52
C ARG A 17 5.64 2.02 14.53
N GLY A 18 4.33 1.88 14.41
CA GLY A 18 3.47 2.79 13.66
C GLY A 18 3.40 4.14 14.36
N ILE A 19 4.20 5.09 13.89
CA ILE A 19 4.00 6.52 14.12
C ILE A 19 2.93 6.97 13.12
N TYR A 20 1.78 7.42 13.62
CA TYR A 20 0.70 7.93 12.77
C TYR A 20 0.97 9.41 12.44
N ARG A 21 1.25 9.72 11.17
CA ARG A 21 1.23 11.11 10.71
C ARG A 21 -0.21 11.60 10.63
N ARG A 22 -0.49 12.87 10.96
CA ARG A 22 -1.75 13.54 10.60
C ARG A 22 -1.41 14.81 9.84
N TYR A 23 -1.99 14.99 8.66
CA TYR A 23 -1.88 16.25 7.93
C TYR A 23 -3.07 17.13 8.30
N SER A 24 -2.80 18.32 8.87
CA SER A 24 -3.81 19.35 9.06
C SER A 24 -3.47 20.56 8.19
N ARG A 25 -4.49 21.06 7.48
CA ARG A 25 -4.39 22.21 6.58
C ARG A 25 -4.72 23.47 7.36
N ASN A 26 -3.72 24.27 7.70
CA ASN A 26 -3.98 25.60 8.25
C ASN A 26 -4.24 26.61 7.12
N GLY A 27 -4.99 27.68 7.45
CA GLY A 27 -5.46 28.71 6.51
C GLY A 27 -4.39 29.58 5.85
N SER A 28 -3.12 29.21 5.96
CA SER A 28 -2.01 29.73 5.16
C SER A 28 -1.47 28.53 4.38
N SER A 29 -1.28 28.66 3.07
CA SER A 29 -0.98 27.58 2.10
C SER A 29 0.33 26.78 2.33
N LYS A 30 0.80 26.65 3.56
CA LYS A 30 1.94 25.84 4.01
C LYS A 30 1.45 24.58 4.71
N TRP A 31 1.82 23.43 4.17
CA TRP A 31 1.69 22.14 4.84
C TRP A 31 2.69 22.06 5.99
N GLN A 32 2.20 21.95 7.23
CA GLN A 32 3.01 21.56 8.38
C GLN A 32 2.80 20.07 8.64
N ALA A 33 3.87 19.29 8.55
CA ALA A 33 3.87 17.93 9.08
C ALA A 33 3.96 18.04 10.61
N THR A 34 2.93 17.58 11.33
CA THR A 34 3.04 17.34 12.77
C THR A 34 3.39 15.87 12.98
N PHE A 35 4.50 15.64 13.70
CA PHE A 35 4.94 14.31 14.09
C PHE A 35 4.40 14.10 15.50
N ASP A 36 3.27 13.42 15.61
CA ASP A 36 2.61 13.20 16.89
C ASP A 36 2.70 11.71 17.29
N ASP A 37 2.97 11.44 18.56
CA ASP A 37 2.77 10.08 19.09
C ASP A 37 1.26 9.75 19.15
N LYS A 38 0.92 8.49 19.45
CA LYS A 38 -0.46 8.04 19.72
C LYS A 38 -1.18 8.88 20.79
N ASP A 39 -0.41 9.56 21.65
CA ASP A 39 -0.87 10.45 22.71
C ASP A 39 -0.93 11.95 22.32
N GLY A 40 -0.70 12.30 21.05
CA GLY A 40 -0.79 13.69 20.57
C GLY A 40 0.35 14.61 21.04
N LYS A 41 1.47 14.04 21.50
CA LYS A 41 2.68 14.80 21.81
C LYS A 41 3.50 15.01 20.55
N ALA A 42 3.91 16.27 20.33
CA ALA A 42 4.89 16.62 19.32
C ALA A 42 6.21 15.88 19.59
N ILE A 43 6.56 14.98 18.68
CA ILE A 43 7.83 14.28 18.60
C ILE A 43 8.75 15.10 17.69
N CYS A 44 10.00 15.29 18.10
CA CYS A 44 11.02 15.78 17.18
C CYS A 44 11.28 14.72 16.10
N PRO A 45 10.98 14.98 14.82
CA PRO A 45 11.24 13.99 13.79
C PRO A 45 12.72 13.68 13.69
N SER A 46 13.02 12.42 13.42
CA SER A 46 14.35 11.97 13.05
C SER A 46 14.79 12.63 11.73
N LEU A 47 16.10 12.71 11.51
CA LEU A 47 16.64 13.18 10.23
C LEU A 47 16.10 12.36 9.06
N MET A 48 15.91 11.05 9.25
CA MET A 48 15.38 10.16 8.24
C MET A 48 13.93 10.52 7.87
N GLU A 49 13.07 10.82 8.85
CA GLU A 49 11.69 11.26 8.59
C GLU A 49 11.66 12.60 7.85
N LEU A 50 12.52 13.55 8.23
CA LEU A 50 12.64 14.84 7.55
C LEU A 50 13.11 14.69 6.10
N CYS A 51 14.15 13.87 5.87
CA CYS A 51 14.66 13.58 4.54
C CYS A 51 13.61 12.89 3.67
N THR A 52 12.95 11.87 4.20
CA THR A 52 11.88 11.14 3.50
C THR A 52 10.76 12.09 3.12
N TYR A 53 10.27 12.89 4.07
CA TYR A 53 9.22 13.87 3.81
C TYR A 53 9.62 14.87 2.72
N LYS A 54 10.86 15.35 2.75
CA LYS A 54 11.37 16.29 1.75
C LYS A 54 11.48 15.66 0.36
N ILE A 55 12.00 14.43 0.29
CA ILE A 55 12.09 13.66 -0.95
C ILE A 55 10.70 13.41 -1.51
N CYS A 56 9.75 12.94 -0.69
CA CYS A 56 8.37 12.73 -1.09
C CYS A 56 7.76 14.03 -1.63
N GLN A 57 7.95 15.18 -0.98
CA GLN A 57 7.49 16.48 -1.49
C GLN A 57 7.94 16.78 -2.92
N GLN A 58 9.14 16.34 -3.28
CA GLN A 58 9.80 16.58 -4.55
C GLN A 58 9.91 15.31 -5.40
N VAL A 59 9.09 14.29 -5.16
CA VAL A 59 9.21 12.97 -5.82
C VAL A 59 9.20 13.08 -7.35
N HIS A 60 8.48 14.05 -7.91
CA HIS A 60 8.44 14.31 -9.36
C HIS A 60 9.71 14.96 -9.95
N GLN A 61 10.67 15.37 -9.11
CA GLN A 61 11.92 16.00 -9.53
C GLN A 61 13.07 14.99 -9.64
N TYR A 62 12.84 13.73 -9.25
CA TYR A 62 13.85 12.68 -9.24
C TYR A 62 13.55 11.65 -10.32
N ASP A 63 14.56 11.34 -11.12
CA ASP A 63 14.45 10.37 -12.22
C ASP A 63 14.63 8.92 -11.75
N THR A 64 15.39 8.69 -10.66
CA THR A 64 15.60 7.34 -10.11
C THR A 64 16.00 7.36 -8.63
N PHE A 65 15.56 6.33 -7.90
CA PHE A 65 15.93 6.04 -6.51
C PHE A 65 16.81 4.79 -6.36
N SER A 66 17.28 4.20 -7.47
CA SER A 66 18.04 2.95 -7.50
C SER A 66 19.35 2.94 -6.69
N MET A 67 19.93 4.11 -6.40
CA MET A 67 21.15 4.25 -5.59
C MET A 67 20.88 4.19 -4.09
N LEU A 68 19.62 4.24 -3.67
CA LEU A 68 19.24 4.22 -2.26
C LEU A 68 19.23 2.78 -1.73
N PRO A 69 19.63 2.57 -0.45
CA PRO A 69 19.40 1.31 0.24
C PRO A 69 17.92 0.94 0.22
N GLY A 70 17.61 -0.36 0.13
CA GLY A 70 16.24 -0.87 0.03
C GLY A 70 15.29 -0.33 1.10
N ASP A 71 15.75 -0.26 2.36
CA ASP A 71 14.96 0.27 3.48
C ASP A 71 14.55 1.73 3.27
N ILE A 72 15.42 2.54 2.64
CA ILE A 72 15.15 3.96 2.37
C ILE A 72 14.21 4.09 1.17
N SER A 73 14.43 3.30 0.11
CA SER A 73 13.53 3.29 -1.04
C SER A 73 12.11 2.86 -0.65
N GLN A 74 12.00 1.83 0.20
CA GLN A 74 10.73 1.37 0.75
C GLN A 74 10.05 2.47 1.57
N LEU A 75 10.78 3.12 2.48
CA LEU A 75 10.24 4.21 3.30
C LEU A 75 9.72 5.39 2.45
N ILE A 76 10.43 5.76 1.38
CA ILE A 76 10.00 6.82 0.46
C ILE A 76 8.77 6.38 -0.33
N PHE A 77 8.73 5.12 -0.77
CA PHE A 77 7.59 4.55 -1.47
C PHE A 77 6.34 4.59 -0.58
N ASP A 78 6.43 4.04 0.62
CA ASP A 78 5.33 3.97 1.60
C ASP A 78 4.79 5.37 1.93
N GLU A 79 5.68 6.34 2.15
CA GLU A 79 5.29 7.72 2.43
C GLU A 79 4.64 8.39 1.20
N SER A 80 5.06 8.05 -0.01
CA SER A 80 4.49 8.58 -1.25
C SER A 80 3.07 8.04 -1.50
N VAL A 81 2.84 6.76 -1.17
CA VAL A 81 1.51 6.14 -1.14
C VAL A 81 0.66 6.79 -0.07
N TYR A 82 1.15 6.86 1.17
CA TYR A 82 0.42 7.42 2.31
C TYR A 82 -0.01 8.87 2.07
N SER A 83 0.89 9.67 1.49
CA SER A 83 0.62 11.07 1.14
C SER A 83 -0.26 11.26 -0.09
N ARG A 84 -0.66 10.19 -0.79
CA ARG A 84 -1.40 10.21 -2.07
C ARG A 84 -0.70 11.03 -3.16
N ARG A 85 0.63 10.92 -3.26
CA ARG A 85 1.47 11.68 -4.20
C ARG A 85 2.16 10.81 -5.24
N LEU A 86 2.02 9.49 -5.13
CA LEU A 86 2.44 8.55 -6.15
C LEU A 86 1.59 8.74 -7.42
N THR A 87 2.26 8.83 -8.57
CA THR A 87 1.70 8.88 -9.90
C THR A 87 2.49 7.92 -10.78
N TRP A 88 1.91 7.47 -11.90
CA TRP A 88 2.63 6.59 -12.83
C TRP A 88 4.03 7.11 -13.19
N ASN A 89 4.17 8.42 -13.46
CA ASN A 89 5.45 9.02 -13.83
C ASN A 89 6.52 8.91 -12.74
N ASN A 90 6.14 9.04 -11.47
CA ASN A 90 7.11 8.97 -10.37
C ASN A 90 7.27 7.53 -9.82
N LEU A 91 6.35 6.63 -10.14
CA LEU A 91 6.49 5.20 -9.89
C LEU A 91 7.69 4.63 -10.66
N GLU A 92 7.92 5.09 -11.89
CA GLU A 92 9.10 4.71 -12.69
C GLU A 92 10.43 5.08 -12.01
N ALA A 93 10.47 6.11 -11.16
CA ALA A 93 11.67 6.45 -10.40
C ALA A 93 12.07 5.34 -9.40
N PHE A 94 11.11 4.51 -8.98
CA PHE A 94 11.39 3.36 -8.13
C PHE A 94 11.89 2.15 -8.92
N ARG A 95 11.89 2.18 -10.26
CA ARG A 95 12.45 1.08 -11.06
C ARG A 95 13.90 0.82 -10.65
N GLY A 96 14.19 -0.44 -10.31
CA GLY A 96 15.51 -0.86 -9.82
C GLY A 96 15.74 -0.67 -8.31
N CYS A 97 14.75 -0.17 -7.56
CA CYS A 97 14.79 -0.21 -6.10
C CYS A 97 14.52 -1.62 -5.58
N VAL A 98 15.00 -1.89 -4.38
CA VAL A 98 14.64 -3.08 -3.63
C VAL A 98 13.39 -2.76 -2.82
N LEU A 99 12.23 -3.16 -3.34
CA LEU A 99 10.94 -3.07 -2.66
C LEU A 99 10.46 -4.48 -2.30
N HIS A 100 10.00 -4.64 -1.06
CA HIS A 100 9.49 -5.91 -0.53
C HIS A 100 7.97 -5.90 -0.45
N ASP A 101 7.39 -4.76 -0.09
CA ASP A 101 5.96 -4.61 0.11
C ASP A 101 5.44 -3.45 -0.73
N ILE A 102 4.38 -3.68 -1.51
CA ILE A 102 3.72 -2.63 -2.30
C ILE A 102 2.26 -2.58 -1.85
N ASP A 103 1.93 -1.61 -1.00
CA ASP A 103 0.54 -1.35 -0.60
C ASP A 103 -0.04 -0.24 -1.48
N LEU A 104 -0.96 -0.61 -2.37
CA LEU A 104 -1.73 0.32 -3.20
C LEU A 104 -3.24 0.07 -3.01
N GLY A 105 -3.63 -0.50 -1.87
CA GLY A 105 -5.03 -0.73 -1.52
C GLY A 105 -5.84 0.57 -1.57
N GLU A 106 -6.91 0.57 -2.35
CA GLU A 106 -7.77 1.73 -2.61
C GLU A 106 -6.98 2.97 -3.11
N TYR A 107 -5.83 2.77 -3.76
CA TYR A 107 -5.06 3.86 -4.35
C TYR A 107 -5.68 4.34 -5.67
N PRO A 108 -6.01 5.65 -5.82
CA PRO A 108 -6.72 6.14 -6.98
C PRO A 108 -5.85 6.07 -8.24
N GLY A 109 -6.44 5.58 -9.33
CA GLY A 109 -5.81 5.57 -10.65
C GLY A 109 -4.81 4.43 -10.89
N VAL A 110 -4.76 3.42 -10.01
CA VAL A 110 -3.99 2.19 -10.28
C VAL A 110 -4.74 1.36 -11.32
N ASP A 111 -4.08 1.16 -12.47
CA ASP A 111 -4.56 0.37 -13.61
C ASP A 111 -3.42 -0.51 -14.17
N ASP A 112 -3.68 -1.20 -15.28
CA ASP A 112 -2.72 -2.11 -15.91
C ASP A 112 -1.39 -1.45 -16.29
N SER A 113 -1.38 -0.14 -16.54
CA SER A 113 -0.15 0.59 -16.87
C SER A 113 0.85 0.44 -15.73
N TRP A 114 0.38 0.49 -14.47
CA TRP A 114 1.21 0.45 -13.26
C TRP A 114 1.91 -0.90 -13.06
N MET A 115 1.39 -1.97 -13.67
CA MET A 115 1.82 -3.34 -13.40
C MET A 115 3.23 -3.63 -13.87
N GLU A 116 3.67 -3.02 -14.98
CA GLU A 116 5.04 -3.22 -15.45
C GLU A 116 6.07 -2.72 -14.42
N ALA A 117 5.83 -1.55 -13.84
CA ALA A 117 6.70 -0.94 -12.84
C ALA A 117 6.62 -1.71 -11.51
N ILE A 118 5.42 -2.02 -11.01
CA ILE A 118 5.21 -2.76 -9.75
C ILE A 118 5.90 -4.13 -9.78
N PHE A 119 5.68 -4.90 -10.86
CA PHE A 119 6.25 -6.23 -10.97
C PHE A 119 7.68 -6.25 -11.53
N SER A 120 8.27 -5.07 -11.81
CA SER A 120 9.71 -4.96 -12.08
C SER A 120 10.55 -5.39 -10.87
N HIS A 121 9.97 -5.32 -9.67
CA HIS A 121 10.56 -5.75 -8.40
C HIS A 121 10.48 -7.25 -8.13
N GLY A 122 10.22 -8.08 -9.15
CA GLY A 122 9.84 -9.48 -8.96
C GLY A 122 10.84 -10.38 -8.21
N SER A 123 12.12 -9.99 -8.11
CA SER A 123 13.10 -10.72 -7.30
C SER A 123 13.05 -10.38 -5.80
N THR A 124 12.47 -9.25 -5.42
CA THR A 124 12.47 -8.75 -4.02
C THR A 124 11.07 -8.63 -3.44
N LEU A 125 10.05 -8.51 -4.28
CA LEU A 125 8.67 -8.33 -3.87
C LEU A 125 8.14 -9.58 -3.15
N LEU A 126 7.70 -9.39 -1.91
CA LEU A 126 7.11 -10.41 -1.04
C LEU A 126 5.61 -10.22 -0.90
N SER A 127 5.14 -8.98 -0.84
CA SER A 127 3.71 -8.70 -0.76
C SER A 127 3.26 -7.56 -1.68
N ALA A 128 2.05 -7.68 -2.21
CA ALA A 128 1.40 -6.63 -2.97
C ALA A 128 -0.10 -6.56 -2.64
N ASP A 129 -0.56 -5.37 -2.25
CA ASP A 129 -1.97 -5.04 -2.12
C ASP A 129 -2.39 -4.15 -3.30
N LEU A 130 -3.21 -4.69 -4.18
CA LEU A 130 -3.82 -3.98 -5.31
C LEU A 130 -5.33 -3.88 -5.14
N SER A 131 -5.84 -4.04 -3.91
CA SER A 131 -7.27 -4.07 -3.67
C SER A 131 -7.96 -2.76 -4.07
N GLY A 132 -9.16 -2.84 -4.62
CA GLY A 132 -9.92 -1.68 -5.10
C GLY A 132 -9.30 -0.97 -6.31
N SER A 133 -8.32 -1.58 -6.98
CA SER A 133 -7.73 -1.03 -8.21
C SER A 133 -8.56 -1.37 -9.47
N ASN A 134 -8.23 -0.70 -10.57
CA ASN A 134 -8.81 -0.95 -11.88
C ASN A 134 -7.97 -1.93 -12.73
N VAL A 135 -7.18 -2.79 -12.09
CA VAL A 135 -6.37 -3.81 -12.76
C VAL A 135 -7.26 -4.87 -13.40
N THR A 136 -6.88 -5.31 -14.60
CA THR A 136 -7.57 -6.33 -15.38
C THR A 136 -6.71 -7.59 -15.53
N ASP A 137 -7.26 -8.61 -16.17
CA ASP A 137 -6.53 -9.84 -16.52
C ASP A 137 -5.23 -9.56 -17.30
N CYS A 138 -5.20 -8.51 -18.13
CA CYS A 138 -4.03 -8.13 -18.92
C CYS A 138 -2.87 -7.64 -18.03
N GLY A 139 -3.17 -6.80 -17.02
CA GLY A 139 -2.16 -6.31 -16.08
C GLY A 139 -1.52 -7.41 -15.25
N LEU A 140 -2.30 -8.44 -14.88
CA LEU A 140 -1.81 -9.58 -14.10
C LEU A 140 -0.79 -10.45 -14.84
N VAL A 141 -0.66 -10.37 -16.16
CA VAL A 141 0.34 -11.15 -16.92
C VAL A 141 1.76 -10.93 -16.39
N HIS A 142 2.04 -9.72 -15.88
CA HIS A 142 3.35 -9.31 -15.38
C HIS A 142 3.75 -9.98 -14.06
N ILE A 143 2.80 -10.51 -13.28
CA ILE A 143 3.09 -11.15 -11.99
C ILE A 143 3.95 -12.40 -12.09
N LYS A 144 4.04 -13.01 -13.29
CA LYS A 144 4.93 -14.15 -13.57
C LYS A 144 6.41 -13.84 -13.33
N LYS A 145 6.79 -12.55 -13.28
CA LYS A 145 8.16 -12.11 -12.95
C LYS A 145 8.45 -12.21 -11.45
N CYS A 146 7.42 -12.32 -10.62
CA CYS A 146 7.50 -12.24 -9.17
C CYS A 146 7.58 -13.64 -8.56
N VAL A 147 8.81 -14.12 -8.37
CA VAL A 147 9.06 -15.50 -7.90
C VAL A 147 8.96 -15.66 -6.38
N ASN A 148 9.03 -14.56 -5.63
CA ASN A 148 9.08 -14.55 -4.18
C ASN A 148 7.81 -13.99 -3.52
N VAL A 149 6.75 -13.71 -4.29
CA VAL A 149 5.51 -13.15 -3.71
C VAL A 149 4.83 -14.20 -2.84
N GLU A 150 4.68 -13.88 -1.57
CA GLU A 150 4.03 -14.68 -0.54
C GLU A 150 2.60 -14.21 -0.25
N ALA A 151 2.28 -12.94 -0.54
CA ALA A 151 0.97 -12.38 -0.28
C ALA A 151 0.51 -11.44 -1.40
N LEU A 152 -0.61 -11.77 -2.03
CA LEU A 152 -1.28 -10.91 -3.01
C LEU A 152 -2.72 -10.62 -2.57
N ASN A 153 -3.09 -9.35 -2.46
CA ASN A 153 -4.46 -8.92 -2.21
C ASN A 153 -5.06 -8.27 -3.46
N LEU A 154 -6.10 -8.89 -4.00
CA LEU A 154 -6.87 -8.43 -5.16
C LEU A 154 -8.35 -8.16 -4.81
N ASN A 155 -8.64 -7.93 -3.53
CA ASN A 155 -10.01 -7.66 -3.08
C ASN A 155 -10.60 -6.46 -3.82
N PHE A 156 -11.90 -6.51 -4.11
CA PHE A 156 -12.59 -5.41 -4.80
C PHE A 156 -12.04 -5.04 -6.19
N CYS A 157 -11.22 -5.89 -6.81
CA CYS A 157 -10.82 -5.76 -8.22
C CYS A 157 -11.87 -6.42 -9.11
N ASP A 158 -12.78 -5.62 -9.67
CA ASP A 158 -13.96 -6.13 -10.39
C ASP A 158 -13.71 -6.55 -11.84
N GLN A 159 -12.53 -6.23 -12.37
CA GLN A 159 -12.14 -6.50 -13.76
C GLN A 159 -11.22 -7.72 -13.90
N ILE A 160 -11.00 -8.45 -12.80
CA ILE A 160 -10.22 -9.68 -12.78
C ILE A 160 -11.18 -10.87 -12.88
N SER A 161 -11.00 -11.69 -13.91
CA SER A 161 -11.78 -12.90 -14.17
C SER A 161 -11.00 -14.16 -13.79
N ASP A 162 -11.62 -15.33 -13.97
CA ASP A 162 -10.94 -16.61 -13.79
C ASP A 162 -9.70 -16.75 -14.70
N VAL A 163 -9.66 -16.04 -15.84
CA VAL A 163 -8.49 -16.00 -16.74
C VAL A 163 -7.31 -15.26 -16.10
N GLY A 164 -7.56 -14.13 -15.41
CA GLY A 164 -6.53 -13.43 -14.66
C GLY A 164 -6.03 -14.24 -13.47
N LEU A 165 -6.93 -14.97 -12.79
CA LEU A 165 -6.56 -15.85 -11.69
C LEU A 165 -5.63 -17.00 -12.11
N ASP A 166 -5.70 -17.43 -13.37
CA ASP A 166 -4.77 -18.42 -13.92
C ASP A 166 -3.32 -17.93 -13.96
N HIS A 167 -3.07 -16.62 -14.01
CA HIS A 167 -1.72 -16.04 -13.96
C HIS A 167 -1.09 -16.07 -12.57
N ILE A 168 -1.88 -16.21 -11.50
CA ILE A 168 -1.43 -16.22 -10.11
C ILE A 168 -1.52 -17.60 -9.46
N LYS A 169 -1.78 -18.65 -10.25
CA LYS A 169 -1.74 -20.04 -9.79
C LYS A 169 -0.37 -20.35 -9.19
N GLY A 170 -0.34 -20.61 -7.89
CA GLY A 170 0.89 -20.92 -7.13
C GLY A 170 1.32 -19.84 -6.13
N ILE A 171 0.71 -18.65 -6.18
CA ILE A 171 0.94 -17.58 -5.20
C ILE A 171 -0.14 -17.67 -4.11
N SER A 172 0.27 -17.50 -2.86
CA SER A 172 -0.68 -17.35 -1.74
C SER A 172 -1.40 -16.00 -1.88
N PHE A 173 -2.70 -16.02 -2.18
CA PHE A 173 -3.52 -14.80 -2.32
C PHE A 173 -4.73 -14.82 -1.39
N PHE A 174 -5.10 -13.66 -0.85
CA PHE A 174 -6.25 -13.49 0.04
C PHE A 174 -7.40 -12.83 -0.72
N SER A 175 -8.47 -13.59 -0.99
CA SER A 175 -9.70 -13.04 -1.59
C SER A 175 -10.88 -13.15 -0.61
N GLN A 176 -11.41 -12.00 -0.17
CA GLN A 176 -12.75 -11.90 0.39
C GLN A 176 -13.76 -12.00 -0.74
N LYS A 177 -14.46 -13.15 -0.80
CA LYS A 177 -15.62 -13.32 -1.67
C LYS A 177 -16.64 -12.22 -1.36
N LYS A 178 -16.93 -11.34 -2.33
CA LYS A 178 -18.06 -10.41 -2.28
C LYS A 178 -19.32 -11.20 -1.90
N LYS A 179 -19.89 -10.93 -0.72
CA LYS A 179 -21.29 -11.30 -0.46
C LYS A 179 -22.12 -10.52 -1.46
N LYS A 180 -22.62 -11.18 -2.50
CA LYS A 180 -23.68 -10.64 -3.36
C LYS A 180 -24.81 -10.20 -2.42
N LYS A 181 -24.96 -8.89 -2.16
CA LYS A 181 -26.23 -8.36 -1.65
C LYS A 181 -27.24 -8.73 -2.72
N LYS A 182 -28.10 -9.70 -2.43
CA LYS A 182 -29.37 -9.88 -3.16
C LYS A 182 -30.07 -8.52 -3.03
N LEU A 183 -30.02 -7.72 -4.08
CA LEU A 183 -30.95 -6.60 -4.22
C LEU A 183 -32.31 -7.26 -4.40
N THR A 184 -33.04 -7.45 -3.30
CA THR A 184 -34.44 -7.83 -3.37
C THR A 184 -35.17 -6.65 -3.99
N LYS A 185 -35.67 -6.84 -5.21
CA LYS A 185 -36.70 -5.97 -5.78
C LYS A 185 -37.89 -5.99 -4.80
N SER A 186 -38.09 -4.95 -4.02
CA SER A 186 -39.35 -4.78 -3.29
C SER A 186 -39.73 -3.33 -2.99
N ASP A 187 -39.18 -2.35 -3.71
CA ASP A 187 -39.73 -0.99 -3.71
C ASP A 187 -40.30 -0.68 -5.11
N CYS A 188 -41.30 -1.47 -5.50
CA CYS A 188 -42.29 -1.07 -6.48
C CYS A 188 -43.67 -1.19 -5.83
N GLN A 189 -44.13 -0.11 -5.21
CA GLN A 189 -45.54 0.26 -5.14
C GLN A 189 -45.60 1.77 -4.88
N THR A 190 -45.53 2.58 -5.94
CA THR A 190 -46.67 3.19 -6.67
C THR A 190 -47.57 4.05 -5.79
N ASP A 191 -47.37 5.36 -5.96
CA ASP A 191 -48.33 6.46 -5.94
C ASP A 191 -49.82 6.06 -5.89
N LEU A 192 -50.50 6.59 -4.87
CA LEU A 192 -51.74 7.38 -4.97
C LEU A 192 -51.97 8.14 -3.66
#